data_AF-A0A9Q1DXP6-F1
#
_entry.id   AF-A0A9Q1DXP6-F1
#
_cell.length_a   1.000
_cell.length_b   1.000
_cell.length_c   1.000
_cell.angle_alpha   90.00
_cell.angle_beta   90.00
_cell.angle_gamma   90.00
#
_symmetry.space_group_name_H-M   'P 1'
#
loop_
_entity.id
_entity.type
_entity.pdbx_description
1 polymer ?
#
loop_
_entity_poly.entity_id
_entity_poly.type
_entity_poly.pdbx_seq_one_letter_code
_entity_poly.pdbx_strand_id
1 'polypeptide(L)'
;MPFLQYGFPPVATEAMWSCYITFCLDRFKRKTNVQELKNKRQERLLTALQRAEESSLLQEHFYKKWLQVLAAAGDAESAARVAMAATKRFSQSVQTWACCLQLLVQLGSDDVGRLFQEALTHVNPKESLPLWLLQVEWSASSQSPEDTAALFQRGLVSPVPAVSMEMKEKYLDWSYRTGGYKKARKTFTSLHESRPFSKAFFTRMIQMEKEQELPKMNNLRDYYERALREFGSTDDDLWLDYIREELSPRGNPENCGKIHWRAMKSLEGQRVEHFVSQYTLLQTGHI
;
A
#
# COMPACT_ATOMS: atom_id res chain seq x y z
N MET A 1 -38.79 21.85 -8.45
CA MET A 1 -38.21 22.84 -9.37
C MET A 1 -39.37 23.54 -10.08
N PRO A 2 -39.60 24.84 -9.91
CA PRO A 2 -40.40 25.59 -10.87
C PRO A 2 -39.42 26.25 -11.84
N PHE A 3 -39.20 25.64 -12.99
CA PHE A 3 -38.51 26.30 -14.10
C PHE A 3 -39.52 26.55 -15.22
N LEU A 4 -39.57 27.83 -15.56
CA LEU A 4 -40.25 28.58 -16.60
C LEU A 4 -40.74 27.78 -17.82
N GLN A 5 -41.96 28.14 -18.25
CA GLN A 5 -42.53 27.88 -19.57
C GLN A 5 -41.63 28.46 -20.67
N TYR A 6 -41.61 27.75 -21.81
CA TYR A 6 -40.95 28.02 -23.10
C TYR A 6 -39.58 27.35 -23.35
N GLY A 7 -39.63 26.31 -24.19
CA GLY A 7 -38.56 25.95 -25.12
C GLY A 7 -37.54 24.91 -24.63
N PHE A 8 -37.87 23.63 -24.81
CA PHE A 8 -37.07 22.43 -24.49
C PHE A 8 -36.66 22.28 -23.00
N PRO A 9 -36.87 21.11 -22.37
CA PRO A 9 -36.27 20.87 -21.06
C PRO A 9 -34.76 21.04 -21.22
N PRO A 10 -34.09 21.88 -20.40
CA PRO A 10 -32.64 22.04 -20.50
C PRO A 10 -32.03 20.65 -20.33
N VAL A 11 -31.34 20.18 -21.37
CA VAL A 11 -30.66 18.89 -21.33
C VAL A 11 -29.67 18.97 -20.19
N ALA A 12 -29.90 18.18 -19.14
CA ALA A 12 -29.02 18.19 -17.99
C ALA A 12 -27.63 17.76 -18.46
N THR A 13 -26.63 18.63 -18.29
CA THR A 13 -25.25 18.32 -18.63
C THR A 13 -24.49 17.86 -17.39
N GLU A 14 -23.39 17.14 -17.61
CA GLU A 14 -22.45 16.74 -16.56
C GLU A 14 -21.95 17.95 -15.74
N ALA A 15 -21.68 19.09 -16.42
CA ALA A 15 -21.27 20.33 -15.78
C ALA A 15 -22.37 20.91 -14.87
N MET A 16 -23.62 20.91 -15.32
CA MET A 16 -24.77 21.38 -14.52
C MET A 16 -24.96 20.52 -13.26
N TRP A 17 -24.88 19.19 -13.40
CA TRP A 17 -24.93 18.29 -12.25
C TRP A 17 -23.77 18.51 -11.29
N SER A 18 -22.56 18.68 -11.81
CA SER A 18 -21.37 18.94 -10.99
C SER A 18 -21.50 20.23 -10.19
N CYS A 19 -21.97 21.32 -10.79
CA CYS A 19 -22.26 22.57 -10.08
C CYS A 19 -23.33 22.37 -8.99
N TYR A 20 -24.42 21.67 -9.31
CA TYR A 20 -25.52 21.46 -8.37
C TYR A 20 -25.12 20.58 -7.18
N ILE A 21 -24.42 19.47 -7.44
CA ILE A 21 -23.92 18.57 -6.40
C ILE A 21 -22.89 19.28 -5.53
N THR A 22 -21.99 20.07 -6.12
CA THR A 22 -21.01 20.88 -5.36
C THR A 22 -21.73 21.85 -4.42
N PHE A 23 -22.75 22.56 -4.91
CA PHE A 23 -23.60 23.41 -4.07
C PHE A 23 -24.25 22.63 -2.92
N CYS A 24 -24.81 21.44 -3.18
CA CYS A 24 -25.39 20.58 -2.16
C CYS A 24 -24.36 20.11 -1.12
N LEU A 25 -23.16 19.72 -1.56
CA LEU A 25 -22.04 19.31 -0.70
C LEU A 25 -21.59 20.45 0.22
N ASP A 26 -21.46 21.66 -0.31
CA ASP A 26 -21.06 22.83 0.48
C ASP A 26 -22.12 23.19 1.53
N ARG A 27 -23.40 23.02 1.21
CA ARG A 27 -24.48 23.17 2.19
C ARG A 27 -24.46 22.08 3.25
N PHE A 28 -24.18 20.84 2.87
CA PHE A 28 -24.06 19.70 3.79
C PHE A 28 -22.92 19.90 4.80
N LYS A 29 -21.76 20.41 4.36
CA LYS A 29 -20.59 20.66 5.23
C LYS A 29 -20.80 21.76 6.27
N ARG A 30 -21.77 22.66 6.10
CA ARG A 30 -22.00 23.78 7.03
C ARG A 30 -22.48 23.28 8.38
N LYS A 31 -21.76 23.67 9.44
CA LYS A 31 -22.17 23.41 10.83
C LYS A 31 -23.56 23.99 11.10
N THR A 32 -24.39 23.22 11.80
CA THR A 32 -25.71 23.63 12.27
C THR A 32 -26.06 22.77 13.49
N ASN A 33 -26.80 23.35 14.44
CA ASN A 33 -27.29 22.61 15.61
C ASN A 33 -28.70 22.05 15.38
N VAL A 34 -29.37 22.46 14.29
CA VAL A 34 -30.72 22.01 13.94
C VAL A 34 -30.66 20.66 13.22
N GLN A 35 -31.12 19.60 13.88
CA GLN A 35 -31.06 18.23 13.35
C GLN A 35 -31.90 18.05 12.08
N GLU A 36 -33.12 18.60 12.03
CA GLU A 36 -33.96 18.56 10.83
C GLU A 36 -33.27 19.17 9.61
N LEU A 37 -32.54 20.26 9.81
CA LEU A 37 -31.80 20.92 8.74
C LEU A 37 -30.62 20.08 8.26
N LYS A 38 -29.96 19.33 9.16
CA LYS A 38 -28.93 18.35 8.76
C LYS A 38 -29.55 17.26 7.89
N ASN A 39 -30.66 16.68 8.35
CA ASN A 39 -31.35 15.60 7.63
C ASN A 39 -31.81 16.06 6.24
N LYS A 40 -32.47 17.22 6.13
CA LYS A 40 -32.92 17.79 4.84
C LYS A 40 -31.76 18.08 3.88
N ARG A 41 -30.61 18.53 4.40
CA ARG A 41 -29.41 18.78 3.58
C ARG A 41 -28.80 17.47 3.07
N GLN A 42 -28.73 16.46 3.94
CA GLN A 42 -28.26 15.13 3.59
C GLN A 42 -29.15 14.48 2.53
N GLU A 43 -30.47 14.44 2.77
CA GLU A 43 -31.45 13.91 1.84
C GLU A 43 -31.32 14.58 0.46
N ARG A 44 -31.29 15.92 0.42
CA ARG A 44 -31.14 16.67 -0.83
C ARG A 44 -29.84 16.33 -1.57
N LEU A 45 -28.73 16.16 -0.84
CA LEU A 45 -27.46 15.75 -1.42
C LEU A 45 -27.54 14.34 -2.01
N LEU A 46 -28.05 13.38 -1.24
CA LEU A 46 -28.20 11.98 -1.69
C LEU A 46 -29.11 11.87 -2.90
N THR A 47 -30.25 12.58 -2.92
CA THR A 47 -31.13 12.63 -4.09
C THR A 47 -30.45 13.25 -5.31
N ALA A 48 -29.65 14.31 -5.14
CA ALA A 48 -28.92 14.92 -6.25
C ALA A 48 -27.88 13.97 -6.85
N LEU A 49 -27.13 13.28 -6.01
CA LEU A 49 -26.15 12.26 -6.41
C LEU A 49 -26.83 11.09 -7.13
N GLN A 50 -27.92 10.58 -6.56
CA GLN A 50 -28.68 9.48 -7.15
C GLN A 50 -29.22 9.83 -8.54
N ARG A 51 -29.84 11.01 -8.70
CA ARG A 51 -30.40 11.42 -10.01
C ARG A 51 -29.32 11.65 -11.07
N ALA A 52 -28.18 12.22 -10.67
CA ALA A 52 -27.05 12.38 -11.58
C ALA A 52 -26.50 11.03 -12.03
N GLU A 53 -26.51 10.03 -11.14
CA GLU A 53 -26.08 8.67 -11.46
C GLU A 53 -27.07 7.93 -12.37
N GLU A 54 -28.37 8.01 -12.08
CA GLU A 54 -29.43 7.46 -12.94
C GLU A 54 -29.39 8.06 -14.35
N SER A 55 -28.92 9.31 -14.46
CA SER A 55 -28.71 9.98 -15.76
C SER A 55 -27.37 9.63 -16.41
N SER A 56 -26.52 8.81 -15.79
CA SER A 56 -25.14 8.53 -16.22
C SER A 56 -24.29 9.80 -16.39
N LEU A 57 -24.49 10.81 -15.55
CA LEU A 57 -23.80 12.11 -15.58
C LEU A 57 -23.05 12.42 -14.28
N LEU A 58 -23.05 11.50 -13.31
CA LEU A 58 -22.25 11.65 -12.08
C LEU A 58 -20.76 11.44 -12.37
N GLN A 59 -19.93 12.42 -12.00
CA GLN A 59 -18.48 12.31 -12.10
C GLN A 59 -17.88 11.39 -11.03
N GLU A 60 -16.79 10.71 -11.37
CA GLU A 60 -16.09 9.74 -10.54
C GLU A 60 -15.77 10.27 -9.12
N HIS A 61 -15.25 11.50 -9.04
CA HIS A 61 -14.77 12.08 -7.79
C HIS A 61 -15.89 12.29 -6.75
N PHE A 62 -17.16 12.30 -7.15
CA PHE A 62 -18.30 12.42 -6.24
C PHE A 62 -18.63 11.12 -5.51
N TYR A 63 -18.30 9.94 -6.07
CA TYR A 63 -18.64 8.66 -5.43
C TYR A 63 -17.98 8.49 -4.08
N LYS A 64 -16.71 8.90 -3.94
CA LYS A 64 -16.02 8.85 -2.64
C LYS A 64 -16.80 9.61 -1.56
N LYS A 65 -17.37 10.78 -1.89
CA LYS A 65 -18.18 11.55 -0.96
C LYS A 65 -19.55 10.94 -0.73
N TRP A 66 -20.17 10.40 -1.77
CA TRP A 66 -21.45 9.70 -1.64
C TRP A 66 -21.36 8.51 -0.68
N LEU A 67 -20.36 7.64 -0.89
CA LEU A 67 -20.11 6.47 -0.05
C LEU A 67 -19.82 6.86 1.40
N GLN A 68 -19.02 7.90 1.64
CA GLN A 68 -18.75 8.42 2.98
C GLN A 68 -20.02 8.90 3.70
N VAL A 69 -20.94 9.57 2.99
CA VAL A 69 -22.20 10.05 3.56
C VAL A 69 -23.12 8.87 3.90
N LEU A 70 -23.24 7.87 3.02
CA LEU A 70 -24.06 6.68 3.26
C LEU A 70 -23.52 5.85 4.44
N ALA A 71 -22.20 5.64 4.49
CA ALA A 71 -21.54 4.95 5.60
C ALA A 71 -21.78 5.67 6.94
N ALA A 72 -21.63 6.99 6.98
CA ALA A 72 -21.87 7.79 8.19
C ALA A 72 -23.36 7.80 8.62
N ALA A 73 -24.28 7.58 7.68
CA ALA A 73 -25.70 7.43 7.95
C ALA A 73 -26.08 6.02 8.41
N GLY A 74 -25.15 5.05 8.37
CA GLY A 74 -25.41 3.64 8.69
C GLY A 74 -26.18 2.89 7.60
N ASP A 75 -26.33 3.46 6.40
CA ASP A 75 -27.05 2.83 5.28
C ASP A 75 -26.10 1.93 4.47
N ALA A 76 -25.80 0.76 5.04
CA ALA A 76 -24.87 -0.22 4.47
C ALA A 76 -25.35 -0.77 3.11
N GLU A 77 -26.67 -0.98 2.95
CA GLU A 77 -27.26 -1.53 1.73
C GLU A 77 -27.10 -0.55 0.56
N SER A 78 -27.48 0.72 0.74
CA SER A 78 -27.28 1.73 -0.30
C SER A 78 -25.79 1.96 -0.57
N ALA A 79 -24.95 1.96 0.47
CA ALA A 79 -23.51 2.12 0.32
C ALA A 79 -22.91 1.02 -0.56
N ALA A 80 -23.27 -0.24 -0.31
CA ALA A 80 -22.81 -1.37 -1.10
C ALA A 80 -23.32 -1.29 -2.55
N ARG A 81 -24.60 -0.96 -2.75
CA ARG A 81 -25.18 -0.79 -4.09
C ARG A 81 -24.49 0.31 -4.90
N VAL A 82 -24.24 1.47 -4.27
CA VAL A 82 -23.53 2.59 -4.92
C VAL A 82 -22.08 2.23 -5.21
N ALA A 83 -21.40 1.51 -4.31
CA ALA A 83 -20.05 1.03 -4.53
C ALA A 83 -19.97 0.12 -5.76
N MET A 84 -20.90 -0.83 -5.88
CA MET A 84 -21.01 -1.73 -7.04
C MET A 84 -21.36 -1.00 -8.34
N ALA A 85 -22.18 0.05 -8.29
CA ALA A 85 -22.48 0.87 -9.47
C ALA A 85 -21.23 1.65 -9.92
N ALA A 86 -20.48 2.23 -8.97
CA ALA A 86 -19.26 2.97 -9.23
C ALA A 86 -18.20 2.10 -9.93
N THR A 87 -17.96 0.89 -9.43
CA THR A 87 -16.97 -0.03 -10.00
C THR A 87 -17.35 -0.54 -11.38
N LYS A 88 -18.65 -0.66 -11.68
CA LYS A 88 -19.11 -0.99 -13.04
C LYS A 88 -18.89 0.16 -14.01
N ARG A 89 -19.19 1.39 -13.58
CA ARG A 89 -19.10 2.59 -14.42
C ARG A 89 -17.65 3.05 -14.65
N PHE A 90 -16.82 3.00 -13.63
CA PHE A 90 -15.40 3.39 -13.66
C PHE A 90 -14.51 2.17 -13.44
N SER A 91 -14.75 1.10 -14.20
CA SER A 91 -14.10 -0.20 -14.04
C SER A 91 -12.58 -0.19 -14.22
N GLN A 92 -12.04 0.79 -14.95
CA GLN A 92 -10.60 0.94 -15.12
C GLN A 92 -9.93 1.80 -14.04
N SER A 93 -10.70 2.48 -13.18
CA SER A 93 -10.15 3.36 -12.16
C SER A 93 -9.77 2.60 -10.88
N VAL A 94 -8.46 2.56 -10.63
CA VAL A 94 -7.90 2.03 -9.37
C VAL A 94 -8.44 2.80 -8.16
N GLN A 95 -8.60 4.12 -8.27
CA GLN A 95 -9.09 4.95 -7.17
C GLN A 95 -10.53 4.61 -6.80
N THR A 96 -11.39 4.40 -7.80
CA THR A 96 -12.79 4.00 -7.57
C THR A 96 -12.86 2.62 -6.94
N TRP A 97 -12.13 1.64 -7.50
CA TRP A 97 -12.06 0.30 -6.91
C TRP A 97 -11.56 0.31 -5.47
N ALA A 98 -10.45 1.00 -5.18
CA ALA A 98 -9.89 1.07 -3.84
C ALA A 98 -10.88 1.68 -2.83
N CYS A 99 -11.55 2.78 -3.20
CA CYS A 99 -12.55 3.41 -2.34
C CYS A 99 -13.75 2.49 -2.07
N CYS A 100 -14.23 1.80 -3.10
CA CYS A 100 -15.38 0.90 -2.99
C CYS A 100 -15.05 -0.35 -2.17
N LEU A 101 -13.92 -1.00 -2.45
CA LEU A 101 -13.46 -2.19 -1.75
C LEU A 101 -13.18 -1.89 -0.27
N GLN A 102 -12.54 -0.75 0.04
CA GLN A 102 -12.29 -0.36 1.43
C GLN A 102 -13.60 -0.20 2.22
N LEU A 103 -14.62 0.39 1.60
CA LEU A 103 -15.94 0.50 2.23
C LEU A 103 -16.59 -0.88 2.41
N LEU A 104 -16.57 -1.73 1.39
CA LEU A 104 -17.18 -3.06 1.46
C LEU A 104 -16.51 -3.95 2.52
N VAL A 105 -15.19 -3.82 2.68
CA VAL A 105 -14.42 -4.42 3.79
C VAL A 105 -14.94 -3.93 5.14
N GLN A 106 -15.11 -2.61 5.31
CA GLN A 106 -15.61 -2.02 6.55
C GLN A 106 -17.04 -2.46 6.88
N LEU A 107 -17.87 -2.67 5.86
CA LEU A 107 -19.23 -3.16 5.99
C LEU A 107 -19.31 -4.69 6.21
N GLY A 108 -18.19 -5.40 6.16
CA GLY A 108 -18.14 -6.85 6.35
C GLY A 108 -18.83 -7.65 5.25
N SER A 109 -18.76 -7.18 4.00
CA SER A 109 -19.36 -7.89 2.87
C SER A 109 -18.59 -9.18 2.53
N ASP A 110 -19.32 -10.29 2.37
CA ASP A 110 -18.73 -11.61 2.09
C ASP A 110 -18.08 -11.70 0.69
N ASP A 111 -18.56 -10.91 -0.26
CA ASP A 111 -18.13 -10.95 -1.67
C ASP A 111 -16.80 -10.22 -1.95
N VAL A 112 -16.22 -9.58 -0.94
CA VAL A 112 -15.02 -8.73 -1.08
C VAL A 112 -13.86 -9.45 -1.76
N GLY A 113 -13.62 -10.72 -1.42
CA GLY A 113 -12.55 -11.52 -2.02
C GLY A 113 -12.70 -11.67 -3.53
N ARG A 114 -13.93 -11.94 -4.01
CA ARG A 114 -14.25 -12.03 -5.44
C ARG A 114 -14.10 -10.67 -6.13
N LEU A 115 -14.55 -9.60 -5.48
CA LEU A 115 -14.46 -8.24 -6.02
C LEU A 115 -13.02 -7.74 -6.15
N PHE A 116 -12.10 -8.14 -5.27
CA PHE A 116 -10.68 -7.86 -5.48
C PHE A 116 -10.14 -8.52 -6.74
N GLN A 117 -10.55 -9.77 -7.03
CA GLN A 117 -10.13 -10.44 -8.27
C GLN A 117 -10.70 -9.73 -9.49
N GLU A 118 -11.98 -9.38 -9.45
CA GLU A 118 -12.64 -8.62 -10.51
C GLU A 118 -11.96 -7.27 -10.75
N ALA A 119 -11.58 -6.55 -9.70
CA ALA A 119 -10.86 -5.29 -9.84
C ALA A 119 -9.54 -5.47 -10.60
N LEU A 120 -8.77 -6.50 -10.26
CA LEU A 120 -7.45 -6.76 -10.85
C LEU A 120 -7.53 -7.21 -12.32
N THR A 121 -8.68 -7.69 -12.81
CA THR A 121 -8.86 -8.00 -14.24
C THR A 121 -9.19 -6.77 -15.09
N HIS A 122 -9.72 -5.71 -14.49
CA HIS A 122 -10.16 -4.52 -15.22
C HIS A 122 -9.17 -3.36 -15.20
N VAL A 123 -8.45 -3.17 -14.10
CA VAL A 123 -7.51 -2.05 -13.94
C VAL A 123 -6.19 -2.28 -14.65
N ASN A 124 -5.47 -1.20 -14.95
CA ASN A 124 -4.12 -1.29 -15.48
C ASN A 124 -3.21 -2.02 -14.48
N PRO A 125 -2.55 -3.15 -14.87
CA PRO A 125 -1.67 -3.88 -13.96
C PRO A 125 -0.57 -3.00 -13.34
N LYS A 126 -0.04 -2.02 -14.08
CA LYS A 126 1.03 -1.13 -13.58
C LYS A 126 0.58 -0.22 -12.44
N GLU A 127 -0.72 0.05 -12.35
CA GLU A 127 -1.32 0.89 -11.32
C GLU A 127 -2.02 0.07 -10.23
N SER A 128 -1.99 -1.27 -10.34
CA SER A 128 -2.77 -2.16 -9.46
C SER A 128 -2.22 -2.31 -8.03
N LEU A 129 -1.00 -1.83 -7.75
CA LEU A 129 -0.34 -2.00 -6.45
C LEU A 129 -1.21 -1.59 -5.23
N PRO A 130 -1.94 -0.46 -5.23
CA PRO A 130 -2.80 -0.08 -4.12
C PRO A 130 -3.89 -1.12 -3.81
N LEU A 131 -4.41 -1.81 -4.85
CA LEU A 131 -5.43 -2.85 -4.66
C LEU A 131 -4.83 -4.12 -4.07
N TRP A 132 -3.61 -4.49 -4.47
CA TRP A 132 -2.88 -5.60 -3.87
C TRP A 132 -2.61 -5.37 -2.38
N LEU A 133 -2.17 -4.17 -2.02
CA LEU A 133 -1.93 -3.81 -0.62
C LEU A 133 -3.21 -3.88 0.21
N LEU A 134 -4.30 -3.32 -0.31
CA LEU A 134 -5.61 -3.38 0.35
C LEU A 134 -6.12 -4.83 0.50
N GLN A 135 -5.93 -5.67 -0.53
CA GLN A 135 -6.32 -7.08 -0.48
C GLN A 135 -5.50 -7.86 0.57
N VAL A 136 -4.19 -7.60 0.67
CA VAL A 136 -3.32 -8.24 1.65
C VAL A 136 -3.69 -7.83 3.07
N GLU A 137 -3.97 -6.55 3.30
CA GLU A 137 -4.42 -6.08 4.62
C GLU A 137 -5.73 -6.76 5.03
N TRP A 138 -6.72 -6.78 4.13
CA TRP A 138 -7.99 -7.47 4.37
C TRP A 138 -7.79 -8.98 4.60
N SER A 139 -7.00 -9.65 3.77
CA SER A 139 -6.75 -11.09 3.91
C SER A 139 -6.09 -11.41 5.25
N ALA A 140 -5.09 -10.62 5.66
CA ALA A 140 -4.39 -10.83 6.92
C ALA A 140 -5.28 -10.61 8.16
N SER A 141 -6.34 -9.79 8.06
CA SER A 141 -7.29 -9.57 9.15
C SER A 141 -8.48 -10.51 9.15
N SER A 142 -8.87 -11.04 7.99
CA SER A 142 -10.20 -11.63 7.78
C SER A 142 -10.20 -13.01 7.14
N GLN A 143 -9.06 -13.52 6.70
CA GLN A 143 -8.94 -14.83 6.03
C GLN A 143 -8.02 -15.77 6.80
N SER A 144 -8.02 -17.04 6.40
CA SER A 144 -7.11 -18.03 6.97
C SER A 144 -5.64 -17.68 6.64
N PRO A 145 -4.68 -18.14 7.46
CA PRO A 145 -3.26 -18.00 7.13
C PRO A 145 -2.88 -18.66 5.80
N GLU A 146 -3.54 -19.76 5.43
CA GLU A 146 -3.33 -20.49 4.18
C GLU A 146 -3.76 -19.65 2.97
N ASP A 147 -4.96 -19.06 3.03
CA ASP A 147 -5.47 -18.18 1.96
C ASP A 147 -4.62 -16.92 1.82
N THR A 148 -4.19 -16.35 2.95
CA THR A 148 -3.30 -15.18 2.95
C THR A 148 -1.94 -15.51 2.38
N ALA A 149 -1.38 -16.68 2.69
CA ALA A 149 -0.14 -17.14 2.08
C ALA A 149 -0.31 -17.37 0.57
N ALA A 150 -1.42 -17.97 0.13
CA ALA A 150 -1.72 -18.17 -1.29
C ALA A 150 -1.83 -16.82 -2.05
N LEU A 151 -2.42 -15.81 -1.42
CA LEU A 151 -2.47 -14.45 -1.95
C LEU A 151 -1.06 -13.87 -2.16
N PHE A 152 -0.16 -14.01 -1.19
CA PHE A 152 1.23 -13.59 -1.34
C PHE A 152 1.94 -14.33 -2.47
N GLN A 153 1.78 -15.66 -2.57
CA GLN A 153 2.36 -16.46 -3.65
C GLN A 153 1.89 -15.99 -5.03
N ARG A 154 0.60 -15.64 -5.15
CA ARG A 154 0.06 -15.04 -6.39
C ARG A 154 0.67 -13.67 -6.69
N GLY A 155 0.85 -12.84 -5.67
CA GLY A 155 1.48 -11.54 -5.79
C GLY A 155 2.95 -11.61 -6.21
N LEU A 156 3.69 -12.60 -5.74
CA LEU A 156 5.11 -12.83 -6.07
C LEU A 156 5.34 -13.14 -7.55
N VAL A 157 4.41 -13.84 -8.20
CA VAL A 157 4.50 -14.17 -9.63
C VAL A 157 3.90 -13.08 -10.54
N SER A 158 3.53 -11.93 -9.97
CA SER A 158 2.98 -10.82 -10.75
C SER A 158 3.99 -10.33 -11.80
N PRO A 159 3.57 -10.09 -13.06
CA PRO A 159 4.45 -9.54 -14.09
C PRO A 159 4.83 -8.08 -13.84
N VAL A 160 4.20 -7.43 -12.86
CA VAL A 160 4.45 -6.04 -12.49
C VAL A 160 5.52 -6.01 -11.39
N PRO A 161 6.75 -5.53 -11.66
CA PRO A 161 7.85 -5.61 -10.70
C PRO A 161 7.57 -4.93 -9.37
N ALA A 162 6.86 -3.80 -9.39
CA ALA A 162 6.47 -3.08 -8.17
C ALA A 162 5.56 -3.92 -7.27
N VAL A 163 4.65 -4.72 -7.86
CA VAL A 163 3.78 -5.63 -7.11
C VAL A 163 4.57 -6.78 -6.54
N SER A 164 5.34 -7.50 -7.37
CA SER A 164 6.09 -8.68 -6.89
C SER A 164 7.15 -8.32 -5.85
N MET A 165 7.80 -7.17 -6.00
CA MET A 165 8.72 -6.62 -4.99
C MET A 165 8.01 -6.35 -3.67
N GLU A 166 6.90 -5.62 -3.69
CA GLU A 166 6.21 -5.23 -2.46
C GLU A 166 5.54 -6.41 -1.76
N MET A 167 5.00 -7.36 -2.54
CA MET A 167 4.46 -8.61 -2.00
C MET A 167 5.53 -9.44 -1.30
N LYS A 168 6.78 -9.41 -1.78
CA LYS A 168 7.90 -10.11 -1.15
C LYS A 168 8.27 -9.53 0.20
N GLU A 169 8.33 -8.21 0.31
CA GLU A 169 8.60 -7.50 1.56
C GLU A 169 7.50 -7.77 2.59
N LYS A 170 6.23 -7.54 2.19
CA LYS A 170 5.07 -7.75 3.05
C LYS A 170 4.92 -9.22 3.48
N TYR A 171 5.27 -10.18 2.62
CA TYR A 171 5.18 -11.58 2.97
C TYR A 171 6.19 -11.99 4.04
N LEU A 172 7.42 -11.47 3.97
CA LEU A 172 8.42 -11.69 5.02
C LEU A 172 7.93 -11.16 6.37
N ASP A 173 7.40 -9.93 6.38
CA ASP A 173 6.82 -9.31 7.58
C ASP A 173 5.65 -10.10 8.15
N TRP A 174 4.72 -10.52 7.30
CA TRP A 174 3.58 -11.32 7.71
C TRP A 174 4.00 -12.69 8.25
N SER A 175 4.97 -13.35 7.63
CA SER A 175 5.54 -14.61 8.11
C SER A 175 6.18 -14.46 9.49
N TYR A 176 6.86 -13.34 9.75
CA TYR A 176 7.41 -13.03 11.07
C TYR A 176 6.31 -12.82 12.11
N ARG A 177 5.28 -12.02 11.80
CA ARG A 177 4.17 -11.73 12.73
C ARG A 177 3.38 -12.99 13.10
N THR A 178 3.19 -13.91 12.15
CA THR A 178 2.34 -15.09 12.34
C THR A 178 3.08 -16.34 12.84
N GLY A 179 4.39 -16.46 12.60
CA GLY A 179 5.16 -17.65 12.96
C GLY A 179 6.56 -17.38 13.49
N GLY A 180 6.83 -16.13 13.87
CA GLY A 180 8.11 -15.69 14.42
C GLY A 180 9.28 -15.82 13.45
N TYR A 181 10.47 -15.68 14.03
CA TYR A 181 11.74 -15.69 13.28
C TYR A 181 11.95 -16.97 12.46
N LYS A 182 11.58 -18.15 12.98
CA LYS A 182 11.75 -19.42 12.25
C LYS A 182 10.96 -19.46 10.95
N LYS A 183 9.73 -18.93 10.93
CA LYS A 183 8.89 -18.85 9.72
C LYS A 183 9.43 -17.78 8.77
N ALA A 184 9.78 -16.60 9.30
CA ALA A 184 10.41 -15.54 8.51
C ALA A 184 11.66 -16.01 7.78
N ARG A 185 12.55 -16.73 8.47
CA ARG A 185 13.77 -17.28 7.86
C ARG A 185 13.48 -18.26 6.73
N LYS A 186 12.49 -19.16 6.90
CA LYS A 186 12.08 -20.07 5.82
C LYS A 186 11.57 -19.30 4.61
N THR A 187 10.72 -18.30 4.83
CA THR A 187 10.23 -17.41 3.76
C THR A 187 11.38 -16.68 3.08
N PHE A 188 12.33 -16.13 3.84
CA PHE A 188 13.52 -15.49 3.31
C PHE A 188 14.35 -16.45 2.43
N THR A 189 14.66 -17.65 2.92
CA THR A 189 15.37 -18.69 2.16
C THR A 189 14.68 -19.03 0.85
N SER A 190 13.35 -19.12 0.82
CA SER A 190 12.62 -19.41 -0.41
C SER A 190 12.62 -18.26 -1.44
N LEU A 191 12.89 -17.01 -1.02
CA LEU A 191 12.67 -15.83 -1.84
C LEU A 191 13.92 -15.00 -2.12
N HIS A 192 15.04 -15.20 -1.42
CA HIS A 192 16.20 -14.32 -1.56
C HIS A 192 16.91 -14.38 -2.92
N GLU A 193 16.71 -15.44 -3.72
CA GLU A 193 17.20 -15.51 -5.11
C GLU A 193 16.14 -15.07 -6.14
N SER A 194 14.89 -14.87 -5.70
CA SER A 194 13.83 -14.46 -6.62
C SER A 194 13.99 -12.99 -6.97
N ARG A 195 14.00 -12.66 -8.27
CA ARG A 195 13.96 -11.26 -8.74
C ARG A 195 12.49 -10.79 -8.85
N PRO A 196 12.22 -9.46 -8.79
CA PRO A 196 13.16 -8.37 -8.55
C PRO A 196 13.63 -8.34 -7.09
N PHE A 197 14.88 -7.91 -6.87
CA PHE A 197 15.43 -7.77 -5.52
C PHE A 197 15.01 -6.44 -4.89
N SER A 198 14.81 -6.46 -3.58
CA SER A 198 14.54 -5.28 -2.78
C SER A 198 15.56 -5.17 -1.66
N LYS A 199 16.13 -3.98 -1.48
CA LYS A 199 16.95 -3.69 -0.32
C LYS A 199 16.17 -3.86 0.97
N ALA A 200 14.94 -3.33 1.02
CA ALA A 200 14.09 -3.38 2.21
C ALA A 200 13.81 -4.83 2.63
N PHE A 201 13.67 -5.77 1.69
CA PHE A 201 13.56 -7.19 1.99
C PHE A 201 14.78 -7.74 2.77
N PHE A 202 16.00 -7.43 2.32
CA PHE A 202 17.22 -7.88 3.01
C PHE A 202 17.44 -7.15 4.34
N THR A 203 17.30 -5.82 4.36
CA THR A 203 17.43 -5.00 5.58
C THR A 203 16.41 -5.46 6.63
N ARG A 204 15.21 -5.84 6.21
CA ARG A 204 14.19 -6.34 7.13
C ARG A 204 14.58 -7.68 7.77
N MET A 205 15.16 -8.60 6.99
CA MET A 205 15.68 -9.86 7.55
C MET A 205 16.85 -9.64 8.52
N ILE A 206 17.75 -8.71 8.20
CA ILE A 206 18.86 -8.30 9.08
C ILE A 206 18.29 -7.77 10.41
N GLN A 207 17.29 -6.89 10.34
CA GLN A 207 16.65 -6.34 11.53
C GLN A 207 15.98 -7.44 12.39
N MET A 208 15.27 -8.38 11.77
CA MET A 208 14.67 -9.52 12.49
C MET A 208 15.72 -10.40 13.18
N GLU A 209 16.89 -10.61 12.57
CA GLU A 209 18.00 -11.34 13.19
C GLU A 209 18.59 -10.58 14.38
N LYS A 210 18.76 -9.25 14.27
CA LYS A 210 19.24 -8.38 15.34
C LYS A 210 18.31 -8.33 16.55
N GLU A 211 17.00 -8.46 16.31
CA GLU A 211 15.97 -8.49 17.35
C GLU A 211 15.92 -9.82 18.14
N GLN A 212 16.62 -10.87 17.70
CA GLN A 212 16.66 -12.12 18.45
C GLN A 212 17.42 -11.94 19.78
N GLU A 213 17.11 -12.74 20.80
CA GLU A 213 17.87 -12.74 22.07
C GLU A 213 19.35 -13.10 21.84
N LEU A 214 19.56 -14.05 20.93
CA LEU A 214 20.87 -14.52 20.52
C LEU A 214 21.06 -14.35 19.00
N PRO A 215 21.32 -13.12 18.50
CA PRO A 215 21.61 -12.92 17.09
C PRO A 215 22.86 -13.72 16.68
N LYS A 216 22.76 -14.40 15.54
CA LYS A 216 23.84 -15.21 14.99
C LYS A 216 24.60 -14.40 13.95
N MET A 217 25.85 -14.05 14.27
CA MET A 217 26.71 -13.29 13.35
C MET A 217 26.85 -13.95 11.98
N ASN A 218 26.90 -15.28 11.89
CA ASN A 218 26.99 -15.96 10.60
C ASN A 218 25.76 -15.71 9.71
N ASN A 219 24.56 -15.57 10.30
CA ASN A 219 23.36 -15.23 9.54
C ASN A 219 23.42 -13.76 9.10
N LEU A 220 23.80 -12.85 9.99
CA LEU A 220 23.95 -11.43 9.65
C LEU A 220 24.92 -11.24 8.49
N ARG A 221 26.09 -11.88 8.56
CA ARG A 221 27.08 -11.89 7.47
C ARG A 221 26.47 -12.37 6.16
N ASP A 222 25.78 -13.50 6.14
CA ASP A 222 25.11 -14.01 4.92
C ASP A 222 24.09 -12.98 4.37
N TYR A 223 23.29 -12.36 5.22
CA TYR A 223 22.29 -11.38 4.80
C TYR A 223 22.91 -10.09 4.25
N TYR A 224 23.95 -9.55 4.89
CA TYR A 224 24.70 -8.39 4.38
C TYR A 224 25.39 -8.72 3.06
N GLU A 225 26.08 -9.85 2.95
CA GLU A 225 26.78 -10.26 1.73
C GLU A 225 25.82 -10.41 0.54
N ARG A 226 24.61 -10.93 0.78
CA ARG A 226 23.56 -11.01 -0.24
C ARG A 226 23.05 -9.64 -0.67
N ALA A 227 22.80 -8.74 0.29
CA ALA A 227 22.38 -7.39 -0.01
C ALA A 227 23.46 -6.61 -0.78
N LEU A 228 24.72 -6.73 -0.35
CA LEU A 228 25.88 -6.06 -0.96
C LEU A 228 26.17 -6.56 -2.37
N ARG A 229 25.85 -7.82 -2.68
CA ARG A 229 25.97 -8.34 -4.06
C ARG A 229 25.15 -7.55 -5.06
N GLU A 230 23.96 -7.11 -4.67
CA GLU A 230 23.03 -6.41 -5.59
C GLU A 230 23.04 -4.89 -5.39
N PHE A 231 23.29 -4.40 -4.17
CA PHE A 231 23.17 -2.97 -3.83
C PHE A 231 24.50 -2.32 -3.43
N GLY A 232 25.59 -3.09 -3.30
CA GLY A 232 26.86 -2.61 -2.75
C GLY A 232 27.62 -1.60 -3.62
N SER A 233 27.30 -1.44 -4.90
CA SER A 233 27.85 -0.32 -5.70
C SER A 233 27.11 1.00 -5.45
N THR A 234 25.91 0.92 -4.88
CA THR A 234 25.00 2.04 -4.74
C THR A 234 24.57 2.36 -3.31
N ASP A 235 25.11 1.66 -2.32
CA ASP A 235 24.66 1.82 -0.94
C ASP A 235 25.87 1.71 -0.01
N ASP A 236 26.45 2.86 0.31
CA ASP A 236 27.55 2.99 1.25
C ASP A 236 27.12 2.79 2.71
N ASP A 237 25.89 3.16 3.06
CA ASP A 237 25.32 2.90 4.39
C ASP A 237 25.29 1.40 4.70
N LEU A 238 24.93 0.57 3.71
CA LEU A 238 24.92 -0.89 3.86
C LEU A 238 26.31 -1.46 4.21
N TRP A 239 27.39 -0.88 3.67
CA TRP A 239 28.76 -1.26 4.04
C TRP A 239 29.11 -0.80 5.46
N LEU A 240 28.74 0.43 5.82
CA LEU A 240 29.00 0.98 7.15
C LEU A 240 28.26 0.20 8.24
N ASP A 241 27.00 -0.12 7.99
CA ASP A 241 26.20 -0.96 8.89
C ASP A 241 26.83 -2.34 9.07
N TYR A 242 27.31 -2.95 7.99
CA TYR A 242 27.99 -4.25 8.11
C TYR A 242 29.28 -4.15 8.95
N ILE A 243 30.08 -3.10 8.78
CA ILE A 243 31.27 -2.84 9.60
C ILE A 243 30.89 -2.65 11.07
N ARG A 244 29.82 -1.90 11.38
CA ARG A 244 29.33 -1.71 12.75
C ARG A 244 28.96 -3.05 13.40
N GLU A 245 28.34 -3.96 12.66
CA GLU A 245 28.01 -5.29 13.18
C GLU A 245 29.27 -6.13 13.49
N GLU A 246 30.34 -6.03 12.67
CA GLU A 246 31.61 -6.73 12.93
C GLU A 246 32.41 -6.11 14.10
N LEU A 247 32.23 -4.82 14.38
CA LEU A 247 32.80 -4.15 15.56
C LEU A 247 32.01 -4.42 16.85
N SER A 248 30.80 -5.00 16.76
CA SER A 248 30.00 -5.35 17.92
C SER A 248 30.68 -6.44 18.77
N PRO A 249 30.32 -6.61 20.06
CA PRO A 249 30.92 -7.64 20.94
C PRO A 249 30.80 -9.09 20.42
N ARG A 250 29.90 -9.33 19.47
CA ARG A 250 29.65 -10.65 18.88
C ARG A 250 30.37 -10.83 17.53
N GLY A 251 30.83 -9.75 16.92
CA GLY A 251 31.48 -9.71 15.62
C GLY A 251 32.96 -10.09 15.65
N ASN A 252 33.63 -9.93 14.50
CA ASN A 252 35.08 -10.03 14.40
C ASN A 252 35.67 -8.75 13.79
N PRO A 253 36.30 -7.89 14.60
CA PRO A 253 36.92 -6.64 14.14
C PRO A 253 37.94 -6.83 13.00
N GLU A 254 38.61 -7.98 12.91
CA GLU A 254 39.58 -8.28 11.85
C GLU A 254 38.93 -8.29 10.45
N ASN A 255 37.63 -8.55 10.36
CA ASN A 255 36.90 -8.50 9.09
C ASN A 255 36.70 -7.08 8.59
N CYS A 256 36.73 -6.06 9.45
CA CYS A 256 36.44 -4.68 9.08
C CYS A 256 37.37 -4.15 7.99
N GLY A 257 38.65 -4.50 8.05
CA GLY A 257 39.62 -4.10 7.01
C GLY A 257 39.31 -4.71 5.64
N LYS A 258 38.85 -5.97 5.61
CA LYS A 258 38.44 -6.65 4.37
C LYS A 258 37.17 -6.04 3.80
N ILE A 259 36.20 -5.73 4.65
CA ILE A 259 34.92 -5.10 4.25
C ILE A 259 35.18 -3.69 3.73
N HIS A 260 35.98 -2.88 4.42
CA HIS A 260 36.38 -1.54 3.97
C HIS A 260 37.06 -1.58 2.60
N TRP A 261 38.03 -2.48 2.39
CA TRP A 261 38.71 -2.61 1.10
C TRP A 261 37.73 -2.97 -0.03
N ARG A 262 36.76 -3.86 0.23
CA ARG A 262 35.72 -4.21 -0.74
C ARG A 262 34.78 -3.04 -1.04
N ALA A 263 34.34 -2.31 -0.02
CA ALA A 263 33.52 -1.12 -0.19
C ALA A 263 34.20 -0.10 -1.12
N MET A 264 35.49 0.18 -0.90
CA MET A 264 36.30 1.07 -1.75
C MET A 264 36.44 0.60 -3.20
N LYS A 265 36.28 -0.71 -3.47
CA LYS A 265 36.33 -1.28 -4.81
C LYS A 265 34.98 -1.35 -5.50
N SER A 266 33.90 -1.43 -4.72
CA SER A 266 32.53 -1.59 -5.24
C SER A 266 31.79 -0.28 -5.39
N LEU A 267 31.99 0.68 -4.47
CA LEU A 267 31.30 1.96 -4.48
C LEU A 267 31.82 2.86 -5.62
N GLU A 268 30.91 3.66 -6.17
CA GLU A 268 31.20 4.55 -7.31
C GLU A 268 30.91 6.02 -6.98
N GLY A 269 31.71 6.92 -7.54
CA GLY A 269 31.50 8.37 -7.45
C GLY A 269 31.51 8.92 -6.02
N GLN A 270 30.59 9.85 -5.73
CA GLN A 270 30.50 10.55 -4.44
C GLN A 270 30.27 9.63 -3.24
N ARG A 271 29.80 8.39 -3.46
CA ARG A 271 29.58 7.40 -2.39
C ARG A 271 30.87 6.93 -1.75
N VAL A 272 31.97 6.92 -2.50
CA VAL A 272 33.30 6.58 -1.96
C VAL A 272 33.72 7.64 -0.94
N GLU A 273 33.54 8.92 -1.28
CA GLU A 273 33.90 10.04 -0.39
C GLU A 273 33.06 10.03 0.88
N HIS A 274 31.74 9.83 0.75
CA HIS A 274 30.85 9.71 1.91
C HIS A 274 31.23 8.53 2.81
N PHE A 275 31.46 7.35 2.22
CA PHE A 275 31.91 6.16 2.94
C PHE A 275 33.20 6.40 3.73
N VAL A 276 34.23 6.98 3.09
CA VAL A 276 35.53 7.27 3.75
C VAL A 276 35.36 8.25 4.90
N SER A 277 34.55 9.30 4.72
CA SER A 277 34.29 10.29 5.78
C SER A 277 33.61 9.63 6.98
N GLN A 278 32.55 8.85 6.75
CA GLN A 278 31.80 8.17 7.82
C GLN A 278 32.62 7.08 8.51
N TYR A 279 33.39 6.30 7.74
CA TYR A 279 34.28 5.28 8.30
C TYR A 279 35.36 5.90 9.18
N THR A 280 35.92 7.04 8.79
CA THR A 280 36.90 7.78 9.62
C THR A 280 36.28 8.19 10.96
N LEU A 281 35.06 8.76 10.94
CA LEU A 281 34.34 9.15 12.14
C LEU A 281 34.04 7.96 13.07
N LEU A 282 33.71 6.80 12.48
CA LEU A 282 33.49 5.55 13.20
C LEU A 282 34.78 5.07 13.90
N GLN A 283 35.94 5.19 13.24
CA GLN A 283 37.23 4.83 13.84
C GLN A 283 37.65 5.78 14.98
N THR A 284 37.32 7.07 14.89
CA THR A 284 37.65 8.05 15.93
C THR A 284 36.66 8.07 17.09
N GLY A 285 35.64 7.20 17.09
CA GLY A 285 34.66 7.07 18.18
C GLY A 285 33.70 8.26 18.30
N HIS A 286 33.41 8.95 17.20
CA HIS A 286 32.53 10.13 17.17
C HIS A 286 31.09 9.79 16.72
N ILE A 287 30.73 8.51 16.71
CA ILE A 287 29.42 7.96 16.32
C ILE A 287 28.98 6.93 17.36
#